data_AF-A0A4R1RHM5-F1
#
_entry.id   AF-A0A4R1RHM5-F1
#
_cell.length_a   1.000
_cell.length_b   1.000
_cell.length_c   1.000
_cell.angle_alpha   90.00
_cell.angle_beta   90.00
_cell.angle_gamma   90.00
#
_symmetry.space_group_name_H-M   'P 1'
#
loop_
_entity.id
_entity.type
_entity.pdbx_description
1 polymer ?
#
loop_
_entity_poly.entity_id
_entity_poly.type
_entity_poly.pdbx_seq_one_letter_code
_entity_poly.pdbx_strand_id
1 'polypeptide(L)' 'MTDSNFIKVYTGNFAVVKHIAMELNTLNINPIIKDQSESAILGGFGGTSAPDFQEVFVHKDELVRATEVINKITKDLDS' A
#
# COMPACT_ATOMS: atom_id res chain seq x y z
N MET A 1 -9.98 -9.09 -20.59
CA MET A 1 -10.76 -8.89 -19.35
C MET A 1 -9.79 -8.37 -18.30
N THR A 2 -9.72 -7.05 -18.12
CA THR A 2 -8.76 -6.43 -17.19
C THR A 2 -9.36 -6.50 -15.79
N ASP A 3 -9.41 -7.70 -15.23
CA ASP A 3 -9.92 -7.92 -13.89
C ASP A 3 -8.83 -7.49 -12.91
N SER A 4 -8.79 -6.18 -12.62
CA SER A 4 -8.01 -5.63 -11.54
C SER A 4 -8.58 -6.18 -10.22
N ASN A 5 -8.21 -7.41 -9.88
CA ASN A 5 -8.51 -8.09 -8.62
C ASN A 5 -7.78 -7.47 -7.42
N PHE A 6 -7.17 -6.31 -7.63
CA PHE A 6 -6.46 -5.56 -6.62
C PHE A 6 -7.38 -4.53 -6.01
N ILE A 7 -7.39 -4.50 -4.70
CA ILE A 7 -8.18 -3.58 -3.90
C ILE A 7 -7.24 -2.77 -3.01
N LYS A 8 -7.58 -1.51 -2.77
CA LYS A 8 -6.82 -0.67 -1.86
C LYS A 8 -7.13 -1.08 -0.42
N VAL A 9 -6.09 -1.38 0.36
CA VAL A 9 -6.20 -1.76 1.77
C VAL A 9 -5.63 -0.72 2.72
N TYR A 10 -4.67 0.09 2.26
CA TYR A 10 -4.06 1.12 3.10
C TYR A 10 -3.57 2.29 2.26
N THR A 11 -3.55 3.48 2.84
CA THR A 11 -2.85 4.65 2.30
C THR A 11 -2.23 5.43 3.46
N GLY A 12 -0.98 5.84 3.31
CA GLY A 12 -0.24 6.49 4.38
C GLY A 12 1.19 6.81 4.00
N ASN A 13 1.97 7.24 4.97
CA ASN A 13 3.39 7.54 4.78
C ASN A 13 4.18 6.30 4.33
N PHE A 14 5.25 6.54 3.56
CA PHE A 14 6.18 5.52 3.09
C PHE A 14 6.66 4.58 4.21
N ALA A 15 6.96 5.11 5.40
CA ALA A 15 7.44 4.32 6.53
C ALA A 15 6.44 3.23 6.96
N VAL A 16 5.16 3.59 7.12
CA VAL A 16 4.11 2.64 7.54
C VAL A 16 3.78 1.68 6.41
N VAL A 17 3.71 2.18 5.17
CA VAL A 17 3.49 1.39 3.97
C VAL A 17 4.57 0.31 3.79
N LYS A 18 5.85 0.67 3.95
CA LYS A 18 6.97 -0.25 3.86
C LYS A 18 6.92 -1.31 4.97
N HIS A 19 6.53 -0.93 6.17
CA HIS A 19 6.36 -1.87 7.29
C HIS A 19 5.22 -2.88 7.02
N ILE A 20 4.05 -2.39 6.59
CA ILE A 20 2.94 -3.24 6.14
C ILE A 20 3.41 -4.18 5.02
N ALA A 21 4.13 -3.66 4.03
CA ALA A 21 4.60 -4.47 2.91
C ALA A 21 5.56 -5.58 3.33
N MET A 22 6.45 -5.33 4.29
CA MET A 22 7.31 -6.37 4.85
C MET A 22 6.49 -7.47 5.53
N GLU A 23 5.56 -7.11 6.42
CA GLU A 23 4.72 -8.09 7.11
C GLU A 23 3.87 -8.91 6.14
N LEU A 24 3.29 -8.27 5.13
CA LEU A 24 2.57 -8.96 4.05
C LEU A 24 3.50 -9.94 3.31
N ASN A 25 4.73 -9.53 2.98
CA ASN A 25 5.70 -10.39 2.31
C ASN A 25 6.06 -11.63 3.15
N THR A 26 6.16 -11.50 4.49
CA THR A 26 6.37 -12.65 5.38
C THR A 26 5.24 -13.68 5.30
N LEU A 27 4.03 -13.23 4.99
CA LEU A 27 2.84 -14.06 4.80
C LEU A 27 2.71 -14.60 3.36
N ASN A 28 3.73 -14.43 2.51
CA ASN A 28 3.70 -14.71 1.07
C ASN A 28 2.66 -13.87 0.30
N ILE A 29 2.25 -12.75 0.87
CA ILE A 29 1.34 -11.78 0.24
C ILE A 29 2.18 -10.76 -0.50
N ASN A 30 1.94 -10.56 -1.79
CA ASN A 30 2.67 -9.57 -2.59
C ASN A 30 1.81 -8.31 -2.82
N PRO A 31 1.90 -7.29 -1.95
CA PRO A 31 1.17 -6.05 -2.13
C PRO A 31 1.74 -5.24 -3.30
N ILE A 32 0.85 -4.59 -4.05
CA ILE A 32 1.20 -3.58 -5.04
C ILE A 32 1.18 -2.22 -4.37
N ILE A 33 2.34 -1.59 -4.29
CA ILE A 33 2.48 -0.22 -3.78
C ILE A 33 2.43 0.73 -4.98
N LYS A 34 1.55 1.72 -4.95
CA LYS A 34 1.50 2.79 -5.93
C LYS A 34 1.96 4.09 -5.30
N ASP A 35 3.02 4.65 -5.87
CA ASP A 35 3.52 5.97 -5.57
C ASP A 35 2.91 7.00 -6.53
N GLN A 36 2.20 7.98 -5.98
CA GLN A 36 1.56 9.02 -6.78
C GLN A 36 2.57 10.07 -7.28
N SER A 37 3.70 10.24 -6.58
CA SER A 37 4.73 11.23 -6.93
C SER A 37 5.54 10.80 -8.15
N GLU A 38 5.96 9.53 -8.25
CA GLU A 38 6.73 9.01 -9.38
C GLU A 38 5.90 8.92 -10.67
N SER A 39 4.62 8.59 -10.55
CA SER A 39 3.71 8.49 -11.71
C SER A 39 3.47 9.85 -12.39
N ALA A 40 3.39 10.93 -11.61
CA ALA A 40 3.23 12.28 -12.15
C ALA A 40 4.50 12.78 -12.88
N ILE A 41 5.68 12.42 -12.37
CA ILE A 41 6.97 12.71 -13.00
C ILE A 41 7.12 11.93 -14.31
N LEU A 42 6.79 10.64 -14.33
CA LEU A 42 6.81 9.81 -15.53
C LEU A 42 5.81 10.28 -16.61
N GLY A 43 4.69 10.89 -16.19
CA GLY A 43 3.66 11.42 -17.09
C GLY A 43 3.97 12.81 -17.68
N GLY A 44 5.09 13.45 -17.32
CA GLY A 44 5.48 14.76 -17.86
C GLY A 44 4.67 15.96 -17.32
N PHE A 45 3.76 15.75 -16.37
CA PHE A 45 3.04 16.82 -15.68
C PHE A 45 3.64 16.97 -14.28
N GLY A 46 4.52 17.95 -14.10
CA GLY A 46 5.29 18.21 -12.88
C GLY A 46 4.55 17.82 -11.60
N GLY A 47 5.04 16.77 -10.95
CA GLY A 47 4.43 16.13 -9.79
C GLY A 47 4.30 17.09 -8.61
N THR A 48 3.17 17.78 -8.56
CA THR A 48 2.76 18.59 -7.42
C THR A 48 1.70 17.80 -6.67
N SER A 49 2.08 16.76 -5.92
CA SER A 49 1.14 16.03 -5.06
C SER A 49 1.88 15.23 -3.99
N ALA A 50 1.82 15.75 -2.76
CA ALA A 50 2.11 15.10 -1.48
C ALA A 50 3.33 14.14 -1.44
N PRO A 51 4.55 14.64 -1.15
CA PRO A 51 5.82 13.92 -1.33
C PRO A 51 6.08 12.68 -0.43
N ASP A 52 5.07 12.07 0.19
CA ASP A 52 5.33 10.94 1.09
C ASP A 52 4.19 9.91 1.20
N PHE A 53 3.07 10.08 0.48
CA PHE A 53 1.92 9.18 0.62
C PHE A 53 1.91 8.11 -0.47
N GLN A 54 1.84 6.85 -0.03
CA GLN A 54 1.76 5.69 -0.89
C GLN A 54 0.48 4.90 -0.63
N GLU A 55 -0.04 4.30 -1.69
CA GLU A 55 -1.23 3.47 -1.65
C GLU A 55 -0.87 1.99 -1.77
N VAL A 56 -1.39 1.17 -0.87
CA VAL A 56 -1.16 -0.28 -0.86
C VAL A 56 -2.38 -1.00 -1.39
N PHE A 57 -2.16 -1.82 -2.41
CA PHE A 57 -3.18 -2.66 -3.01
C PHE A 57 -2.82 -4.14 -2.83
N VAL A 58 -3.81 -4.97 -2.55
CA VAL A 58 -3.65 -6.44 -2.44
C VAL A 58 -4.74 -7.14 -3.22
N HIS A 59 -4.56 -8.44 -3.49
CA HIS A 59 -5.61 -9.25 -4.08
C HIS A 59 -6.84 -9.35 -3.16
N LYS A 60 -8.04 -9.44 -3.74
CA LYS A 60 -9.29 -9.65 -2.99
C LYS A 60 -9.24 -10.85 -2.05
N ASP A 61 -8.63 -11.96 -2.49
CA ASP A 61 -8.43 -13.16 -1.66
C ASP A 61 -7.61 -12.90 -0.39
N GLU A 62 -6.71 -11.91 -0.43
CA GLU A 62 -5.79 -11.60 0.66
C GLU A 62 -6.20 -10.36 1.45
N LEU A 63 -7.34 -9.73 1.09
CA LEU A 63 -7.93 -8.59 1.81
C LEU A 63 -7.99 -8.85 3.32
N VAL A 64 -8.52 -10.01 3.70
CA VAL A 64 -8.82 -10.32 5.10
C VAL A 64 -7.52 -10.34 5.91
N ARG A 65 -6.52 -11.09 5.43
CA ARG A 65 -5.21 -11.16 6.06
C ARG A 65 -4.51 -9.81 6.09
N ALA A 66 -4.55 -9.07 4.98
CA ALA A 66 -3.92 -7.77 4.91
C ALA A 66 -4.53 -6.78 5.91
N THR A 67 -5.86 -6.80 6.05
CA THR A 67 -6.58 -5.96 7.01
C THR A 67 -6.21 -6.30 8.45
N GLU A 68 -6.02 -7.58 8.78
CA GLU A 68 -5.56 -7.99 10.12
C GLU A 68 -4.13 -7.50 10.41
N VAL A 69 -3.22 -7.63 9.45
CA VAL A 69 -1.84 -7.15 9.58
C VAL A 69 -1.81 -5.64 9.77
N ILE A 70 -2.55 -4.89 8.94
CA ILE A 70 -2.63 -3.43 9.03
C ILE A 70 -3.16 -3.02 10.40
N ASN A 71 -4.26 -3.62 10.87
CA ASN A 71 -4.81 -3.33 12.20
C ASN A 71 -3.82 -3.65 13.32
N LYS A 72 -3.06 -4.74 13.21
CA LYS A 72 -2.05 -5.11 14.20
C LYS A 72 -0.94 -4.04 14.25
N ILE A 73 -0.45 -3.61 13.09
CA ILE A 73 0.59 -2.57 12.97
C ILE A 73 0.08 -1.25 13.53
N THR A 74 -1.09 -0.77 13.08
CA THR A 74 -1.63 0.52 13.54
C THR A 74 -1.92 0.54 15.03
N LYS A 75 -2.30 -0.61 15.61
CA LYS A 75 -2.52 -0.76 17.05
C LYS A 75 -1.23 -0.79 17.86
N ASP A 76 -0.17 -1.38 17.32
CA ASP A 76 1.17 -1.39 17.92
C ASP A 76 1.77 0.03 17.95
N LEU A 77 1.53 0.83 16.90
CA LEU A 77 1.97 2.22 16.80
C LEU A 77 1.28 3.20 17.78
N ASP A 78 0.10 2.86 18.30
CA ASP A 78 -0.68 3.70 19.23
C ASP A 78 -0.49 3.29 20.71
N SER A 79 0.29 2.24 20.99
CA SER A 79 0.49 1.66 22.33
C SER A 79 1.75 2.15 23.05
#